data_AF-A0A7H1KQC4-F1
#
_entry.id   AF-A0A7H1KQC4-F1
#
_cell.length_a   1.000
_cell.length_b   1.000
_cell.length_c   1.000
_cell.angle_alpha   90.00
_cell.angle_beta   90.00
_cell.angle_gamma   90.00
#
_symmetry.space_group_name_H-M   'P 1'
#
loop_
_entity.id
_entity.type
_entity.pdbx_description
1 polymer ?
#
loop_
_entity_poly.entity_id
_entity_poly.type
_entity_poly.pdbx_seq_one_letter_code
_entity_poly.pdbx_strand_id
1 'polypeptide(L)'
;MSLIDLSLSGLSEPGTKLIEKISDAIGVLYEPTRIRKKAKAEAEAKRTELISRLELEGIEKRAVERFLKRETKRQENIENITMQAAQSLSESDNVSDIDEDWIEAFFRECEDISDEQMQMLWGRILSEEAKSKGSFSRRTLKLLSTISKEEANLITYFGKFVWQANSLQFYLPMRMEILKV
;
A
#
# COMPACT_ATOMS: atom_id res chain seq x y z
N MET A 1 25.50 5.67 9.18
CA MET A 1 24.34 6.17 8.40
C MET A 1 23.52 4.96 8.02
N SER A 2 22.30 4.83 8.54
CA SER A 2 21.42 3.71 8.20
C SER A 2 21.03 3.80 6.72
N LEU A 3 20.75 2.66 6.08
CA LEU A 3 20.31 2.58 4.67
C LEU A 3 19.03 3.40 4.39
N ILE A 4 18.33 3.81 5.45
CA ILE A 4 17.10 4.60 5.45
C ILE A 4 17.36 6.04 4.97
N ASP A 5 18.47 6.68 5.37
CA ASP A 5 18.72 8.11 5.12
C ASP A 5 18.92 8.45 3.63
N LEU A 6 19.53 7.55 2.87
CA LEU A 6 19.77 7.75 1.43
C LEU A 6 18.50 7.50 0.58
N SER A 7 17.48 6.90 1.19
CA SER A 7 16.27 6.41 0.51
C SER A 7 15.13 7.43 0.47
N LEU A 8 15.09 8.33 1.45
CA LEU A 8 13.99 9.28 1.68
C LEU A 8 14.30 10.69 1.15
N SER A 9 15.47 10.91 0.55
CA SER A 9 16.00 12.25 0.19
C SER A 9 15.19 13.04 -0.86
N GLY A 10 14.11 12.48 -1.41
CA GLY A 10 13.21 13.14 -2.35
C GLY A 10 11.76 13.27 -1.85
N LEU A 11 11.50 12.90 -0.60
CA LEU A 11 10.19 13.00 0.03
C LEU A 11 10.13 14.25 0.92
N SER A 12 8.92 14.78 1.08
CA SER A 12 8.64 15.79 2.10
C SER A 12 8.83 15.20 3.50
N GLU A 13 9.07 16.04 4.50
CA GLU A 13 9.16 15.59 5.90
C GLU A 13 7.94 14.75 6.34
N PRO A 14 6.68 15.14 6.00
CA PRO A 14 5.51 14.30 6.24
C PRO A 14 5.56 12.94 5.51
N GLY A 15 6.03 12.91 4.26
CA GLY A 15 6.21 11.68 3.50
C GLY A 15 7.21 10.71 4.15
N THR A 16 8.34 11.23 4.62
CA THR A 16 9.36 10.47 5.38
C THR A 16 8.76 9.89 6.66
N LYS A 17 8.06 10.71 7.44
CA LYS A 17 7.40 10.31 8.68
C LYS A 17 6.36 9.21 8.47
N LEU A 18 5.62 9.26 7.35
CA LEU A 18 4.67 8.20 7.00
C LEU A 18 5.37 6.86 6.77
N ILE A 19 6.48 6.85 6.04
CA ILE A 19 7.24 5.62 5.75
C ILE A 19 7.83 5.03 7.03
N GLU A 20 8.36 5.85 7.92
CA GLU A 20 8.88 5.41 9.22
C GLU A 20 7.79 4.72 10.05
N LYS A 21 6.63 5.36 10.19
CA LYS A 21 5.49 4.79 10.93
C LYS A 21 5.00 3.47 10.35
N ILE A 22 4.94 3.37 9.03
CA ILE A 22 4.56 2.12 8.37
C ILE A 22 5.62 1.06 8.67
N SER A 23 6.90 1.39 8.50
CA SER A 23 8.00 0.45 8.77
C SER A 23 7.97 -0.07 10.21
N ASP A 24 7.66 0.80 11.18
CA ASP A 24 7.50 0.43 12.59
C ASP A 24 6.27 -0.48 12.80
N ALA A 25 5.11 -0.13 12.23
CA ALA A 25 3.85 -0.85 12.41
C ALA A 25 3.83 -2.25 11.79
N ILE A 26 4.36 -2.41 10.57
CA ILE A 26 4.36 -3.71 9.88
C ILE A 26 5.68 -4.47 10.04
N GLY A 27 6.70 -3.87 10.66
CA GLY A 27 8.01 -4.49 10.87
C GLY A 27 8.78 -4.72 9.57
N VAL A 28 8.46 -3.96 8.52
CA VAL A 28 8.97 -4.14 7.17
C VAL A 28 9.93 -3.01 6.83
N LEU A 29 11.13 -3.34 6.37
CA LEU A 29 12.10 -2.34 5.91
C LEU A 29 11.70 -1.85 4.51
N TYR A 30 11.42 -0.55 4.38
CA TYR A 30 11.22 0.08 3.08
C TYR A 30 12.55 0.21 2.30
N GLU A 31 12.59 -0.26 1.04
CA GLU A 31 13.76 -0.12 0.17
C GLU A 31 13.41 0.45 -1.22
N PRO A 32 13.94 1.64 -1.62
CA PRO A 32 13.70 2.17 -2.94
C PRO A 32 14.20 1.28 -4.06
N THR A 33 13.48 1.34 -5.18
CA THR A 33 13.77 0.67 -6.46
C THR A 33 15.22 0.88 -6.95
N ARG A 34 15.88 2.00 -6.61
CA ARG A 34 17.28 2.29 -6.99
C ARG A 34 18.30 1.36 -6.35
N ILE A 35 18.08 0.91 -5.12
CA ILE A 35 18.96 -0.05 -4.42
C ILE A 35 18.74 -1.45 -5.00
N ARG A 36 17.48 -1.81 -5.27
CA ARG A 36 17.07 -3.10 -5.84
C ARG A 36 17.68 -3.41 -7.20
N LYS A 37 17.76 -2.41 -8.08
CA LYS A 37 18.24 -2.61 -9.46
C LYS A 37 19.71 -3.06 -9.54
N LYS A 38 20.54 -2.76 -8.52
CA LYS A 38 21.94 -3.20 -8.47
C LYS A 38 22.14 -4.57 -7.80
N ALA A 39 21.21 -5.00 -6.94
CA ALA A 39 21.35 -6.23 -6.14
C ALA A 39 20.54 -7.42 -6.66
N LYS A 40 19.67 -7.24 -7.67
CA LYS A 40 18.67 -8.26 -8.04
C LYS A 40 19.25 -9.60 -8.52
N ALA A 41 20.30 -9.57 -9.34
CA ALA A 41 20.91 -10.81 -9.86
C ALA A 41 21.64 -11.61 -8.77
N GLU A 42 22.35 -10.92 -7.87
CA GLU A 42 23.04 -11.55 -6.74
C GLU A 42 22.05 -12.09 -5.70
N ALA A 43 20.95 -11.35 -5.46
CA ALA A 43 19.88 -11.78 -4.56
C ALA A 43 19.14 -13.02 -5.09
N GLU A 44 18.87 -13.09 -6.40
CA GLU A 44 18.25 -14.25 -7.03
C GLU A 44 19.16 -15.49 -6.99
N ALA A 45 20.47 -15.33 -7.22
CA ALA A 45 21.45 -16.39 -7.07
C ALA A 45 21.50 -16.91 -5.63
N LYS A 46 21.57 -16.00 -4.65
CA LYS A 46 21.59 -16.34 -3.23
C LYS A 46 20.29 -16.98 -2.73
N ARG A 47 19.14 -16.54 -3.25
CA ARG A 47 17.83 -17.17 -2.99
C ARG A 47 17.80 -18.61 -3.50
N THR A 48 18.33 -18.84 -4.70
CA THR A 48 18.41 -20.19 -5.29
C THR A 48 19.35 -21.08 -4.48
N GLU A 49 20.50 -20.55 -4.06
CA GLU A 49 21.44 -21.25 -3.18
C GLU A 49 20.79 -21.64 -1.84
N LEU A 50 20.05 -20.73 -1.21
CA LEU A 50 19.35 -20.99 0.06
C LEU A 50 18.29 -22.08 -0.08
N ILE A 51 17.50 -22.06 -1.15
CA ILE A 51 16.51 -23.12 -1.43
C ILE A 51 17.22 -24.45 -1.67
N SER A 52 18.34 -24.45 -2.39
CA SER A 52 19.12 -25.67 -2.64
C SER A 52 19.72 -26.25 -1.35
N ARG A 53 20.14 -25.41 -0.40
CA ARG A 53 20.69 -25.85 0.90
C ARG A 53 19.66 -26.57 1.77
N LEU A 54 18.37 -26.27 1.58
CA LEU A 54 17.29 -26.91 2.36
C LEU A 54 16.96 -28.34 1.87
N GLU A 55 17.62 -28.83 0.82
CA GLU A 55 17.43 -30.19 0.25
C GLU A 55 15.96 -30.54 -0.01
N LEU A 56 15.12 -29.54 -0.31
CA LEU A 56 13.69 -29.73 -0.51
C LEU A 56 13.39 -30.37 -1.86
N GLU A 57 12.47 -31.33 -1.85
CA GLU A 57 12.02 -32.03 -3.06
C GLU A 57 10.49 -32.02 -3.19
N GLY A 58 10.00 -32.37 -4.39
CA GLY A 58 8.58 -32.60 -4.63
C GLY A 58 7.67 -31.44 -4.22
N ILE A 59 6.76 -31.70 -3.26
CA ILE A 59 5.74 -30.74 -2.80
C ILE A 59 6.37 -29.62 -1.98
N GLU A 60 7.38 -29.91 -1.17
CA GLU A 60 8.00 -28.93 -0.26
C GLU A 60 8.70 -27.83 -1.04
N LYS A 61 9.49 -28.22 -2.05
CA LYS A 61 10.15 -27.28 -2.96
C LYS A 61 9.15 -26.35 -3.63
N ARG A 62 8.06 -26.89 -4.19
CA ARG A 62 7.00 -26.10 -4.83
C ARG A 62 6.27 -25.19 -3.84
N ALA A 63 6.05 -25.65 -2.61
CA ALA A 63 5.40 -24.86 -1.57
C ALA A 63 6.25 -23.65 -1.19
N VAL A 64 7.56 -23.84 -0.98
CA VAL A 64 8.52 -22.78 -0.65
C VAL A 64 8.68 -21.80 -1.82
N GLU A 65 8.84 -22.29 -3.04
CA GLU A 65 8.94 -21.43 -4.22
C GLU A 65 7.70 -20.54 -4.40
N ARG A 66 6.49 -21.12 -4.23
CA ARG A 66 5.22 -20.38 -4.29
C ARG A 66 5.09 -19.36 -3.17
N PHE A 67 5.43 -19.76 -1.94
CA PHE A 67 5.40 -18.88 -0.77
C PHE A 67 6.31 -17.67 -1.01
N LEU A 68 7.58 -17.90 -1.31
CA LEU A 68 8.54 -16.83 -1.55
C LEU A 68 8.10 -15.93 -2.71
N LYS A 69 7.59 -16.49 -3.81
CA LYS A 69 7.09 -15.68 -4.94
C LYS A 69 5.92 -14.78 -4.53
N ARG A 70 4.99 -15.31 -3.73
CA ARG A 70 3.83 -14.56 -3.22
C ARG A 70 4.28 -13.45 -2.28
N GLU A 71 5.10 -13.76 -1.29
CA GLU A 71 5.54 -12.79 -0.29
C GLU A 71 6.41 -11.69 -0.92
N THR A 72 7.28 -12.01 -1.88
CA THR A 72 8.02 -10.97 -2.63
C THR A 72 7.08 -10.03 -3.36
N LYS A 73 6.05 -10.56 -4.03
CA LYS A 73 5.09 -9.74 -4.76
C LYS A 73 4.26 -8.85 -3.81
N ARG A 74 3.86 -9.38 -2.67
CA ARG A 74 3.14 -8.63 -1.62
C ARG A 74 3.99 -7.49 -1.08
N GLN A 75 5.26 -7.77 -0.80
CA GLN A 75 6.23 -6.77 -0.36
C GLN A 75 6.39 -5.65 -1.40
N GLU A 76 6.49 -5.99 -2.69
CA GLU A 76 6.53 -4.99 -3.78
C GLU A 76 5.25 -4.14 -3.83
N ASN A 77 4.07 -4.74 -3.66
CA ASN A 77 2.81 -4.02 -3.64
C ASN A 77 2.71 -3.04 -2.46
N ILE A 78 3.05 -3.50 -1.24
CA ILE A 78 3.07 -2.68 0.00
C ILE A 78 3.93 -1.43 -0.20
N GLU A 79 5.13 -1.61 -0.72
CA GLU A 79 6.07 -0.51 -0.90
C GLU A 79 5.66 0.46 -2.01
N ASN A 80 5.09 -0.03 -3.11
CA ASN A 80 4.59 0.82 -4.17
C ASN A 80 3.45 1.72 -3.66
N ILE A 81 2.49 1.14 -2.94
CA ILE A 81 1.37 1.88 -2.33
C ILE A 81 1.89 2.90 -1.31
N THR A 82 2.83 2.48 -0.46
CA THR A 82 3.46 3.35 0.55
C THR A 82 4.19 4.53 -0.08
N MET A 83 4.96 4.30 -1.14
CA MET A 83 5.68 5.35 -1.86
C MET A 83 4.72 6.33 -2.53
N GLN A 84 3.65 5.83 -3.17
CA GLN A 84 2.64 6.69 -3.78
C GLN A 84 1.93 7.56 -2.73
N ALA A 85 1.62 7.00 -1.56
CA ALA A 85 1.05 7.77 -0.45
C ALA A 85 2.03 8.87 0.03
N ALA A 86 3.29 8.51 0.29
CA ALA A 86 4.32 9.43 0.75
C ALA A 86 4.59 10.57 -0.25
N GLN A 87 4.63 10.27 -1.56
CA GLN A 87 4.81 11.28 -2.61
C GLN A 87 3.62 12.24 -2.74
N SER A 88 2.42 11.83 -2.31
CA SER A 88 1.23 12.67 -2.35
C SER A 88 1.13 13.67 -1.18
N LEU A 89 2.03 13.56 -0.19
CA LEU A 89 2.08 14.44 0.97
C LEU A 89 2.97 15.66 0.70
N SER A 90 2.40 16.84 0.90
CA SER A 90 3.08 18.13 0.82
C SER A 90 3.74 18.50 2.15
N GLU A 91 4.65 19.47 2.16
CA GLU A 91 5.28 19.98 3.39
C GLU A 91 4.27 20.56 4.39
N SER A 92 3.12 21.05 3.91
CA SER A 92 2.06 21.59 4.76
C SER A 92 1.15 20.54 5.38
N ASP A 93 1.21 19.29 4.92
CA ASP A 93 0.37 18.22 5.45
C ASP A 93 0.86 17.77 6.83
N ASN A 94 -0.07 17.66 7.78
CA ASN A 94 0.23 17.14 9.10
C ASN A 94 -0.05 15.63 9.14
N VAL A 95 1.00 14.82 9.17
CA VAL A 95 0.86 13.37 9.38
C VAL A 95 0.58 13.09 10.84
N SER A 96 -0.69 12.81 11.09
CA SER A 96 -1.28 12.47 12.38
C SER A 96 -0.83 11.09 12.88
N ASP A 97 -1.13 10.76 14.13
CA ASP A 97 -0.98 9.40 14.66
C ASP A 97 -2.03 8.47 14.06
N ILE A 98 -1.66 7.90 12.92
CA ILE A 98 -2.36 6.75 12.32
C ILE A 98 -2.32 5.60 13.32
N ASP A 99 -3.46 4.95 13.45
CA ASP A 99 -3.65 3.81 14.33
C ASP A 99 -2.91 2.57 13.77
N GLU A 100 -2.04 1.95 14.57
CA GLU A 100 -1.21 0.81 14.15
C GLU A 100 -2.06 -0.37 13.67
N ASP A 101 -3.11 -0.73 14.42
CA ASP A 101 -4.03 -1.79 14.02
C ASP A 101 -4.77 -1.45 12.72
N TRP A 102 -4.98 -0.16 12.42
CA TRP A 102 -5.53 0.27 11.14
C TRP A 102 -4.52 0.09 10.01
N ILE A 103 -3.24 0.41 10.23
CA ILE A 103 -2.16 0.18 9.26
C ILE A 103 -2.06 -1.31 8.92
N GLU A 104 -2.07 -2.18 9.93
CA GLU A 104 -2.06 -3.63 9.72
C GLU A 104 -3.28 -4.09 8.92
N ALA A 105 -4.47 -3.60 9.28
CA ALA A 105 -5.69 -3.92 8.56
C ALA A 105 -5.66 -3.42 7.11
N PHE A 106 -5.10 -2.23 6.87
CA PHE A 106 -4.94 -1.65 5.54
C PHE A 106 -4.07 -2.52 4.64
N PHE A 107 -2.87 -2.88 5.10
CA PHE A 107 -1.96 -3.68 4.27
C PHE A 107 -2.44 -5.10 4.05
N ARG A 108 -3.13 -5.70 5.03
CA ARG A 108 -3.79 -7.01 4.83
C ARG A 108 -4.80 -7.00 3.68
N GLU A 109 -5.46 -5.88 3.44
CA GLU A 109 -6.48 -5.75 2.39
C GLU A 109 -5.90 -5.35 1.03
N CYS A 110 -4.70 -4.76 0.98
CA CYS A 110 -4.09 -4.29 -0.28
C CYS A 110 -2.82 -5.04 -0.72
N GLU A 111 -2.26 -5.94 0.10
CA GLU A 111 -1.01 -6.66 -0.19
C GLU A 111 -1.06 -7.49 -1.49
N ASP A 112 -2.23 -7.95 -1.91
CA ASP A 112 -2.42 -8.73 -3.15
C ASP A 112 -2.78 -7.88 -4.38
N ILE A 113 -2.90 -6.55 -4.22
CA ILE A 113 -3.31 -5.62 -5.28
C ILE A 113 -2.11 -5.22 -6.15
N SER A 114 -2.11 -5.66 -7.41
CA SER A 114 -1.04 -5.36 -8.39
C SER A 114 -1.45 -4.52 -9.58
N ASP A 115 -2.74 -4.17 -9.72
CA ASP A 115 -3.15 -3.20 -10.73
C ASP A 115 -2.69 -1.80 -10.28
N GLU A 116 -1.93 -1.11 -11.15
CA GLU A 116 -1.32 0.18 -10.83
C GLU A 116 -2.35 1.26 -10.46
N GLN A 117 -3.52 1.25 -11.11
CA GLN A 117 -4.57 2.22 -10.82
C GLN A 117 -5.22 1.97 -9.47
N MET A 118 -5.45 0.70 -9.13
CA MET A 118 -5.89 0.34 -7.78
C MET A 118 -4.83 0.67 -6.74
N GLN A 119 -3.54 0.43 -7.01
CA GLN A 119 -2.47 0.84 -6.09
C GLN A 119 -2.47 2.36 -5.85
N MET A 120 -2.69 3.17 -6.89
CA MET A 120 -2.84 4.63 -6.75
C MET A 120 -4.03 5.02 -5.88
N LEU A 121 -5.15 4.33 -6.02
CA LEU A 121 -6.31 4.53 -5.15
C LEU A 121 -5.98 4.20 -3.70
N TRP A 122 -5.35 3.05 -3.44
CA TRP A 122 -4.91 2.66 -2.10
C TRP A 122 -3.90 3.65 -1.50
N GLY A 123 -2.96 4.16 -2.31
CA GLY A 123 -1.99 5.17 -1.89
C GLY A 123 -2.66 6.48 -1.46
N ARG A 124 -3.70 6.91 -2.17
CA ARG A 124 -4.50 8.08 -1.77
C ARG A 124 -5.29 7.86 -0.48
N ILE A 125 -5.87 6.67 -0.29
CA ILE A 125 -6.59 6.33 0.94
C ILE A 125 -5.64 6.40 2.13
N LEU A 126 -4.44 5.84 1.98
CA LEU A 126 -3.40 5.88 3.01
C LEU A 126 -2.96 7.31 3.32
N SER A 127 -2.74 8.16 2.32
CA SER A 127 -2.32 9.54 2.57
C SER A 127 -3.44 10.40 3.19
N GLU A 128 -4.70 10.17 2.85
CA GLU A 128 -5.82 10.86 3.47
C GLU A 128 -6.06 10.41 4.92
N GLU A 129 -5.94 9.11 5.22
CA GLU A 129 -5.96 8.64 6.62
C GLU A 129 -4.76 9.21 7.41
N ALA A 130 -3.58 9.32 6.79
CA ALA A 130 -2.41 9.95 7.40
C ALA A 130 -2.65 11.41 7.79
N LYS A 131 -3.31 12.18 6.91
CA LYS A 131 -3.67 13.58 7.17
C LYS A 131 -4.75 13.72 8.25
N SER A 132 -5.73 12.83 8.25
CA SER A 132 -6.88 12.90 9.15
C SER A 132 -7.33 11.50 9.57
N LYS A 133 -6.99 11.12 10.81
CA LYS A 133 -7.45 9.87 11.43
C LYS A 133 -8.98 9.74 11.35
N GLY A 134 -9.44 8.55 11.01
CA GLY A 134 -10.86 8.19 10.90
C GLY A 134 -11.50 8.57 9.56
N SER A 135 -10.72 8.98 8.56
CA SER A 135 -11.20 9.23 7.20
C SER A 135 -11.74 7.96 6.55
N PHE A 136 -11.15 6.81 6.88
CA PHE A 136 -11.53 5.52 6.34
C PHE A 136 -11.75 4.46 7.42
N SER A 137 -12.97 3.90 7.45
CA SER A 137 -13.27 2.78 8.33
C SER A 137 -12.65 1.46 7.81
N ARG A 138 -12.36 0.51 8.71
CA ARG A 138 -11.93 -0.85 8.31
C ARG A 138 -12.93 -1.55 7.39
N ARG A 139 -14.23 -1.24 7.53
CA ARG A 139 -15.27 -1.77 6.63
C ARG A 139 -15.10 -1.25 5.21
N THR A 140 -14.67 0.00 5.06
CA THR A 140 -14.38 0.60 3.76
C THR A 140 -13.19 -0.09 3.09
N LEU A 141 -12.12 -0.38 3.84
CA LEU A 141 -10.96 -1.12 3.33
C LEU A 141 -11.37 -2.52 2.85
N LYS A 142 -12.19 -3.22 3.65
CA LYS A 142 -12.69 -4.55 3.29
C LYS A 142 -13.57 -4.56 2.05
N LEU A 143 -14.41 -3.54 1.90
CA LEU A 143 -15.23 -3.38 0.71
C LEU A 143 -14.34 -3.15 -0.51
N LEU A 144 -13.35 -2.25 -0.40
CA LEU A 144 -12.47 -1.91 -1.51
C LEU A 144 -11.61 -3.08 -1.98
N SER A 145 -11.18 -3.97 -1.09
CA SER A 145 -10.40 -5.16 -1.49
C SER A 145 -11.20 -6.18 -2.30
N THR A 146 -12.52 -6.07 -2.30
CA THR A 146 -13.42 -6.94 -3.08
C THR A 146 -13.92 -6.32 -4.39
N ILE A 147 -13.69 -5.02 -4.59
CA ILE A 147 -14.20 -4.27 -5.73
C ILE A 147 -13.23 -4.39 -6.91
N SER A 148 -13.76 -4.73 -8.09
CA SER A 148 -13.01 -4.68 -9.34
C SER A 148 -12.76 -3.22 -9.78
N LYS A 149 -11.79 -3.01 -10.67
CA LYS A 149 -11.55 -1.69 -11.27
C LYS A 149 -12.78 -1.15 -12.01
N GLU A 150 -13.51 -2.01 -12.71
CA GLU A 150 -14.76 -1.67 -13.39
C GLU A 150 -15.85 -1.25 -12.39
N GLU A 151 -15.99 -2.00 -11.30
CA GLU A 151 -16.92 -1.67 -10.22
C GLU A 151 -16.54 -0.34 -9.53
N ALA A 152 -15.25 -0.09 -9.27
CA ALA A 152 -14.77 1.16 -8.72
C ALA A 152 -15.13 2.35 -9.63
N ASN A 153 -14.93 2.20 -10.94
CA ASN A 153 -15.31 3.20 -11.93
C ASN A 153 -16.82 3.44 -11.97
N LEU A 154 -17.63 2.39 -11.87
CA LEU A 154 -19.08 2.51 -11.77
C LEU A 154 -19.50 3.24 -10.50
N ILE A 155 -18.92 2.93 -9.34
CA ILE A 155 -19.19 3.64 -8.09
C ILE A 155 -18.84 5.13 -8.23
N THR A 156 -17.69 5.46 -8.82
CA THR A 156 -17.30 6.85 -9.11
C THR A 156 -18.30 7.55 -10.03
N TYR A 157 -18.79 6.84 -11.05
CA TYR A 157 -19.79 7.37 -11.96
C TYR A 157 -21.13 7.62 -11.26
N PHE A 158 -21.66 6.62 -10.55
CA PHE A 158 -22.94 6.72 -9.82
C PHE A 158 -22.90 7.75 -8.69
N GLY A 159 -21.80 7.85 -7.95
CA GLY A 159 -21.68 8.81 -6.85
C GLY A 159 -21.77 10.27 -7.29
N LYS A 160 -21.51 10.59 -8.58
CA LYS A 160 -21.78 11.92 -9.15
C LYS A 160 -23.26 12.27 -9.19
N PHE A 161 -24.15 11.28 -9.31
CA PHE A 161 -25.60 11.46 -9.43
C PHE A 161 -26.33 11.43 -8.08
N VAL A 162 -25.79 10.72 -7.09
CA VAL A 162 -26.37 10.67 -5.73
C VAL A 162 -26.45 12.07 -5.10
N TRP A 163 -25.56 12.99 -5.50
CA TRP A 163 -25.56 14.38 -5.05
C TRP A 163 -26.71 15.24 -5.57
N GLN A 164 -27.43 14.82 -6.62
CA GLN A 164 -28.51 15.62 -7.23
C GLN A 164 -29.91 15.34 -6.67
N ALA A 165 -30.06 14.41 -5.72
CA ALA A 165 -31.34 14.14 -5.05
C ALA A 165 -31.55 15.08 -3.84
N ASN A 166 -32.05 16.28 -4.09
CA ASN A 166 -32.47 17.23 -3.05
C ASN A 166 -33.69 16.71 -2.27
N SER A 167 -33.46 16.24 -1.05
CA SER A 167 -34.31 16.38 0.17
C SER A 167 -33.99 15.31 1.24
N LEU A 168 -33.18 14.30 0.92
CA LEU A 168 -32.67 13.33 1.89
C LEU A 168 -31.16 13.48 2.02
N GLN A 169 -30.72 14.12 3.11
CA GLN A 169 -29.32 14.25 3.49
C GLN A 169 -28.78 12.87 3.87
N PHE A 170 -28.28 12.10 2.89
CA PHE A 170 -27.44 10.95 3.17
C PHE A 170 -26.02 11.46 3.45
N TYR A 171 -25.67 11.57 4.73
CA TYR A 171 -24.28 11.73 5.14
C TYR A 171 -23.53 10.42 4.84
N LEU A 172 -22.97 10.30 3.65
CA LEU A 172 -21.87 9.38 3.40
C LEU A 172 -20.57 10.16 3.65
N PRO A 173 -19.81 9.88 4.73
CA PRO A 173 -18.55 10.57 5.01
C PRO A 173 -17.40 10.08 4.09
N MET A 174 -17.68 9.64 2.87
CA MET A 174 -16.64 9.40 1.87
C MET A 174 -16.60 10.57 0.90
N ARG A 175 -15.53 11.36 0.98
CA ARG A 175 -15.14 12.28 -0.10
C ARG A 175 -14.97 11.45 -1.38
N MET A 176 -15.95 11.49 -2.27
CA MET A 176 -15.95 10.83 -3.59
C MET A 176 -14.85 11.31 -4.54
N GLU A 177 -14.04 12.30 -4.14
CA GLU A 177 -12.85 12.71 -4.88
C GLU A 177 -11.77 11.62 -4.94
N ILE A 178 -11.82 10.67 -4.00
CA ILE A 178 -10.74 9.68 -3.80
C ILE A 178 -10.79 8.58 -4.86
N LEU A 179 -11.98 8.22 -5.37
CA LEU A 179 -12.18 7.19 -6.40
C LEU A 179 -12.01 7.68 -7.86
N LYS A 180 -11.54 8.92 -8.08
CA LYS A 180 -11.20 9.40 -9.43
C LYS A 180 -9.88 8.76 -9.89
N VAL A 181 -9.98 7.59 -10.50
CA VAL A 181 -8.86 6.97 -11.25
C VAL A 181 -8.56 7.79 -12.50
#